data_AF-A0A7G1KV61-F1
#
_entry.id   AF-A0A7G1KV61-F1
#
_cell.length_a   1.000
_cell.length_b   1.000
_cell.length_c   1.000
_cell.angle_alpha   90.00
_cell.angle_beta   90.00
_cell.angle_gamma   90.00
#
_symmetry.space_group_name_H-M   'P 1'
#
loop_
_entity.id
_entity.type
_entity.pdbx_description
1 polymer ?
#
loop_
_entity_poly.entity_id
_entity_poly.type
_entity_poly.pdbx_seq_one_letter_code
_entity_poly.pdbx_strand_id
1 'polypeptide(L)'
;MTDEQIIVLHRGIGVAANRGEYREEDGFNAMVVGDSISENIWMSLRQLAERQPDRVKRIVEKCANSDIEEDWDLPANAVSGLVDQDYPFVRDTLIRFITDRSYGTAIATDGAERAAEKLIRDRLTDGQIADFNYHYILAGGEDELRAADPNR
;
A
#
# COMPACT_ATOMS: atom_id res chain seq x y z
N MET A 1 6.82 19.18 3.84
CA MET A 1 7.53 18.12 3.10
C MET A 1 7.09 18.16 1.64
N THR A 2 8.02 18.17 0.69
CA THR A 2 7.73 18.09 -0.75
C THR A 2 7.45 16.65 -1.17
N ASP A 3 6.89 16.45 -2.37
CA ASP A 3 6.59 15.12 -2.92
C ASP A 3 7.86 14.29 -3.03
N GLU A 4 8.93 14.90 -3.54
CA GLU A 4 10.22 14.25 -3.70
C GLU A 4 10.87 13.87 -2.35
N GLN A 5 10.69 14.71 -1.31
CA GLN A 5 11.18 14.38 0.02
C GLN A 5 10.48 13.15 0.61
N ILE A 6 9.16 13.02 0.39
CA ILE A 6 8.40 11.85 0.85
C ILE A 6 8.94 10.57 0.19
N ILE A 7 9.10 10.60 -1.13
CA ILE A 7 9.56 9.44 -1.91
C ILE A 7 11.00 9.07 -1.53
N VAL A 8 11.91 10.04 -1.46
CA VAL A 8 13.32 9.80 -1.13
C VAL A 8 13.48 9.26 0.29
N LEU A 9 12.74 9.79 1.27
CA LEU A 9 12.79 9.29 2.65
C LEU A 9 12.26 7.86 2.74
N HIS A 10 11.13 7.56 2.09
CA HIS A 10 10.59 6.20 2.05
C HIS A 10 11.59 5.22 1.42
N ARG A 11 12.11 5.56 0.24
CA ARG A 11 13.10 4.74 -0.46
C ARG A 11 14.35 4.50 0.39
N GLY A 12 14.83 5.53 1.10
CA GLY A 12 15.96 5.42 2.01
C GLY A 12 15.74 4.39 3.13
N ILE A 13 14.53 4.35 3.70
CA ILE A 13 14.16 3.34 4.71
C ILE A 13 14.13 1.94 4.09
N GLY A 14 13.52 1.78 2.91
CA GLY A 14 13.47 0.49 2.20
C GLY A 14 14.87 -0.08 1.89
N VAL A 15 15.79 0.77 1.41
CA VAL A 15 17.18 0.38 1.14
C VAL A 15 17.92 -0.04 2.42
N ALA A 16 17.76 0.70 3.52
CA ALA A 16 18.39 0.36 4.80
C ALA A 16 17.87 -0.97 5.36
N ALA A 17 16.57 -1.23 5.21
CA ALA A 17 15.93 -2.48 5.61
C ALA A 17 16.48 -3.68 4.82
N ASN A 18 16.54 -3.56 3.50
CA ASN A 18 16.98 -4.63 2.60
C ASN A 18 18.47 -4.97 2.75
N ARG A 19 19.31 -4.01 3.16
CA ARG A 19 20.75 -4.23 3.38
C ARG A 19 21.09 -4.90 4.71
N GLY A 20 20.09 -5.13 5.58
CA GLY A 20 20.32 -5.72 6.88
C GLY A 20 21.13 -4.84 7.83
N GLU A 21 21.20 -3.53 7.56
CA GLU A 21 21.88 -2.53 8.40
C GLU A 21 21.24 -2.42 9.81
N TYR A 22 20.08 -3.08 10.02
CA TYR A 22 19.37 -3.20 11.29
C TYR A 22 19.74 -4.42 12.15
N ARG A 23 20.76 -5.23 11.79
CA ARG A 23 21.02 -6.54 12.45
C ARG A 23 22.06 -6.56 13.58
N GLU A 24 22.83 -5.50 13.82
CA GLU A 24 23.81 -5.43 14.93
C GLU A 24 23.28 -4.60 16.13
N GLU A 25 24.03 -4.43 17.23
CA GLU A 25 23.59 -3.64 18.41
C GLU A 25 23.19 -2.18 18.07
N ASP A 26 23.77 -1.61 17.01
CA ASP A 26 23.35 -0.32 16.42
C ASP A 26 22.03 -0.40 15.62
N GLY A 27 21.64 -1.62 15.25
CA GLY A 27 20.46 -1.96 14.49
C GLY A 27 19.15 -1.74 15.22
N PHE A 28 19.13 -1.86 16.56
CA PHE A 28 17.95 -1.51 17.35
C PHE A 28 17.63 -0.01 17.26
N ASN A 29 18.64 0.85 17.39
CA ASN A 29 18.47 2.30 17.25
C ASN A 29 18.12 2.69 15.81
N ALA A 30 18.77 2.07 14.83
CA ALA A 30 18.47 2.30 13.43
C ALA A 30 17.03 1.87 13.08
N MET A 31 16.54 0.74 13.62
CA MET A 31 15.17 0.26 13.43
C MET A 31 14.16 1.24 14.03
N VAL A 32 14.37 1.68 15.27
CA VAL A 32 13.50 2.67 15.96
C VAL A 32 13.44 4.00 15.19
N VAL A 33 14.56 4.44 14.61
CA VAL A 33 14.59 5.64 13.76
C VAL A 33 13.84 5.41 12.45
N GLY A 34 14.01 4.25 11.81
CA GLY A 34 13.27 3.86 10.60
C GLY A 34 11.76 3.82 10.82
N ASP A 35 11.32 3.24 11.94
CA ASP A 35 9.91 3.19 12.34
C ASP A 35 9.36 4.60 12.56
N SER A 36 10.09 5.44 13.30
CA SER A 36 9.69 6.83 13.56
C SER A 36 9.59 7.67 12.29
N ILE A 37 10.50 7.50 11.32
CA ILE A 37 10.44 8.20 10.04
C ILE A 37 9.24 7.68 9.23
N SER A 38 9.01 6.37 9.22
CA SER A 38 7.86 5.76 8.53
C SER A 38 6.54 6.28 9.08
N GLU A 39 6.37 6.31 10.41
CA GLU A 39 5.18 6.89 11.04
C GLU A 39 4.97 8.34 10.65
N ASN A 40 6.03 9.15 10.61
CA ASN A 40 5.95 10.54 10.19
C ASN A 40 5.55 10.69 8.72
N ILE A 41 6.03 9.82 7.83
CA ILE A 41 5.60 9.77 6.43
C ILE A 41 4.10 9.45 6.36
N TRP A 42 3.62 8.45 7.09
CA TRP A 42 2.22 8.05 7.07
C TRP A 42 1.29 9.12 7.63
N MET A 43 1.65 9.73 8.76
CA MET A 43 0.92 10.87 9.31
C MET A 43 0.88 12.05 8.33
N SER A 44 2.00 12.35 7.68
CA SER A 44 2.09 13.42 6.69
C SER A 44 1.22 13.15 5.47
N LEU A 45 1.22 11.92 4.95
CA LEU A 45 0.38 11.51 3.82
C LEU A 45 -1.11 11.57 4.17
N ARG A 46 -1.50 11.12 5.38
CA ARG A 46 -2.89 11.23 5.85
C ARG A 46 -3.35 12.68 5.96
N GLN A 47 -2.59 13.53 6.64
CA GLN A 47 -2.91 14.96 6.76
C GLN A 47 -2.92 15.66 5.40
N LEU A 48 -2.04 15.24 4.48
CA LEU A 48 -2.01 15.77 3.14
C LEU A 48 -3.23 15.33 2.33
N ALA A 49 -3.68 14.08 2.47
CA ALA A 49 -4.85 13.55 1.77
C ALA A 49 -6.11 14.32 2.16
N GLU A 50 -6.26 14.70 3.43
CA GLU A 50 -7.39 15.52 3.92
C GLU A 50 -7.49 16.89 3.25
N ARG A 51 -6.34 17.47 2.84
CA ARG A 51 -6.27 18.84 2.30
C ARG A 51 -6.07 18.90 0.78
N GLN A 52 -5.37 17.91 0.24
CA GLN A 52 -4.89 17.85 -1.14
C GLN A 52 -4.88 16.39 -1.64
N PRO A 53 -6.05 15.73 -1.75
CA PRO A 53 -6.14 14.33 -2.14
C PRO A 53 -5.53 14.05 -3.52
N ASP A 54 -5.68 14.98 -4.47
CA ASP A 54 -5.07 14.86 -5.81
C ASP A 54 -3.54 14.83 -5.77
N ARG A 55 -2.93 15.49 -4.78
CA ARG A 55 -1.47 15.47 -4.60
C ARG A 55 -1.02 14.12 -4.08
N VAL A 56 -1.73 13.55 -3.12
CA VAL A 56 -1.47 12.20 -2.61
C VAL A 56 -1.65 11.16 -3.71
N LYS A 57 -2.73 11.27 -4.51
CA LYS A 57 -2.95 10.45 -5.70
C LYS A 57 -1.73 10.46 -6.62
N ARG A 58 -1.19 11.64 -6.97
CA ARG A 58 -0.01 11.74 -7.85
C ARG A 58 1.25 11.08 -7.25
N ILE A 59 1.46 11.19 -5.94
CA ILE A 59 2.59 10.53 -5.26
C ILE A 59 2.42 9.01 -5.34
N VAL A 60 1.24 8.52 -4.99
CA VAL A 60 0.88 7.09 -5.03
C VAL A 60 1.03 6.54 -6.44
N GLU A 61 0.49 7.21 -7.46
CA GLU A 61 0.61 6.80 -8.86
C GLU A 61 2.06 6.85 -9.34
N LYS A 62 2.85 7.87 -8.97
CA LYS A 62 4.26 7.96 -9.35
C LYS A 62 5.05 6.77 -8.81
N CYS A 63 4.88 6.45 -7.52
CA CYS A 63 5.56 5.32 -6.90
C CYS A 63 5.06 3.97 -7.42
N ALA A 64 3.74 3.82 -7.62
CA ALA A 64 3.16 2.60 -8.15
C ALA A 64 3.56 2.33 -9.61
N ASN A 65 3.97 3.33 -10.37
CA ASN A 65 4.46 3.16 -11.74
C ASN A 65 5.99 3.26 -11.85
N SER A 66 6.71 3.22 -10.73
CA SER A 66 8.17 3.32 -10.73
C SER A 66 8.80 1.99 -11.15
N ASP A 67 9.93 2.03 -11.85
CA ASP A 67 10.76 0.85 -12.11
C ASP A 67 11.64 0.48 -10.90
N ILE A 68 11.55 1.24 -9.80
CA ILE A 68 12.33 1.05 -8.58
C ILE A 68 11.46 0.30 -7.57
N GLU A 69 11.87 -0.93 -7.24
CA GLU A 69 11.14 -1.84 -6.35
C GLU A 69 10.86 -1.21 -4.97
N GLU A 70 11.83 -0.46 -4.41
CA GLU A 70 11.66 0.21 -3.11
C GLU A 70 10.61 1.33 -3.11
N ASP A 71 10.11 1.76 -4.27
CA ASP A 71 9.01 2.71 -4.33
C ASP A 71 7.64 2.03 -4.14
N TRP A 72 7.54 0.72 -4.36
CA TRP A 72 6.26 0.01 -4.43
C TRP A 72 5.60 -0.18 -3.07
N ASP A 73 6.37 -0.16 -1.99
CA ASP A 73 5.84 -0.27 -0.63
C ASP A 73 5.06 1.01 -0.22
N LEU A 74 5.39 2.17 -0.79
CA LEU A 74 4.71 3.43 -0.46
C LEU A 74 3.23 3.43 -0.86
N PRO A 75 2.87 3.13 -2.12
CA PRO A 75 1.49 3.02 -2.55
C PRO A 75 0.69 2.04 -1.69
N ALA A 76 1.20 0.83 -1.46
CA ALA A 76 0.52 -0.22 -0.69
C ALA A 76 0.17 0.27 0.73
N ASN A 77 1.16 0.80 1.45
CA ASN A 77 0.94 1.32 2.80
C ASN A 77 0.05 2.57 2.82
N ALA A 78 0.19 3.45 1.83
CA ALA A 78 -0.61 4.67 1.74
C ALA A 78 -2.10 4.34 1.54
N VAL A 79 -2.42 3.41 0.64
CA VAL A 79 -3.82 3.05 0.34
C VAL A 79 -4.46 2.27 1.49
N SER A 80 -3.70 1.41 2.16
CA SER A 80 -4.15 0.75 3.39
C SER A 80 -4.42 1.74 4.51
N GLY A 81 -3.55 2.73 4.66
CA GLY A 81 -3.70 3.79 5.64
C GLY A 81 -4.83 4.78 5.34
N LEU A 82 -5.34 4.80 4.10
CA LEU A 82 -6.36 5.73 3.59
C LEU A 82 -7.70 5.06 3.24
N VAL A 83 -7.84 3.76 3.53
CA VAL A 83 -9.03 2.97 3.18
C VAL A 83 -10.32 3.51 3.79
N ASP A 84 -10.24 4.14 4.96
CA ASP A 84 -11.41 4.67 5.68
C ASP A 84 -11.95 5.99 5.10
N GLN A 85 -11.15 6.69 4.30
CA GLN A 85 -11.46 8.00 3.73
C GLN A 85 -12.16 7.89 2.37
N ASP A 86 -12.27 6.67 1.82
CA ASP A 86 -13.02 6.34 0.60
C ASP A 86 -12.68 7.17 -0.65
N TYR A 87 -11.41 7.53 -0.81
CA TYR A 87 -10.95 8.19 -2.03
C TYR A 87 -10.97 7.22 -3.23
N PRO A 88 -11.44 7.63 -4.42
CA PRO A 88 -11.47 6.74 -5.59
C PRO A 88 -10.12 6.11 -5.93
N PHE A 89 -9.02 6.89 -5.85
CA PHE A 89 -7.67 6.40 -6.18
C PHE A 89 -7.17 5.30 -5.23
N VAL A 90 -7.69 5.23 -4.00
CA VAL A 90 -7.34 4.18 -3.03
C VAL A 90 -7.84 2.83 -3.55
N ARG A 91 -9.05 2.79 -4.10
CA ARG A 91 -9.66 1.58 -4.66
C ARG A 91 -8.91 1.12 -5.91
N ASP A 92 -8.68 2.02 -6.86
CA ASP A 92 -7.99 1.72 -8.11
C ASP A 92 -6.58 1.17 -7.85
N THR A 93 -5.88 1.76 -6.89
CA THR A 93 -4.54 1.33 -6.51
C THR A 93 -4.56 -0.01 -5.79
N LEU A 94 -5.50 -0.24 -4.85
CA LEU A 94 -5.66 -1.54 -4.20
C LEU A 94 -5.92 -2.66 -5.21
N ILE A 95 -6.86 -2.44 -6.15
CA ILE A 95 -7.13 -3.40 -7.23
C ILE A 95 -5.84 -3.73 -7.97
N ARG A 96 -5.07 -2.71 -8.36
CA ARG A 96 -3.79 -2.93 -9.05
C ARG A 96 -2.81 -3.76 -8.25
N PHE A 97 -2.60 -3.47 -6.96
CA PHE A 97 -1.65 -4.24 -6.12
C PHE A 97 -2.02 -5.71 -5.99
N ILE A 98 -3.31 -5.99 -5.88
CA ILE A 98 -3.80 -7.34 -5.64
C ILE A 98 -3.82 -8.14 -6.96
N THR A 99 -4.09 -7.47 -8.07
CA THR A 99 -4.14 -8.10 -9.39
C THR A 99 -2.77 -8.26 -10.02
N ASP A 100 -1.84 -7.36 -9.73
CA ASP A 100 -0.52 -7.38 -10.34
C ASP A 100 0.49 -8.04 -9.39
N ARG A 101 0.71 -9.34 -9.60
CA ARG A 101 1.66 -10.16 -8.83
C ARG A 101 3.12 -9.73 -8.96
N SER A 102 3.43 -8.74 -9.81
CA SER A 102 4.76 -8.16 -9.85
C SER A 102 5.03 -7.17 -8.72
N TYR A 103 4.01 -6.72 -7.98
CA TYR A 103 4.15 -5.66 -6.98
C TYR A 103 4.44 -6.14 -5.55
N GLY A 104 5.46 -5.49 -4.96
CA GLY A 104 5.63 -5.33 -3.52
C GLY A 104 6.48 -6.39 -2.81
N THR A 105 7.01 -6.00 -1.65
CA THR A 105 7.54 -6.95 -0.66
C THR A 105 6.37 -7.66 0.03
N ALA A 106 6.55 -8.91 0.49
CA ALA A 106 5.49 -9.68 1.15
C ALA A 106 4.76 -8.95 2.31
N ILE A 107 5.45 -8.00 2.96
CA ILE A 107 4.89 -7.18 4.05
C ILE A 107 3.95 -6.10 3.51
N ALA A 108 4.31 -5.42 2.43
CA ALA A 108 3.45 -4.46 1.77
C ALA A 108 2.21 -5.12 1.17
N THR A 109 2.35 -6.36 0.68
CA THR A 109 1.24 -7.16 0.12
C THR A 109 0.20 -7.52 1.20
N ASP A 110 0.60 -8.02 2.38
CA ASP A 110 -0.34 -8.34 3.50
C ASP A 110 -1.11 -7.09 3.97
N GLY A 111 -0.44 -5.95 4.03
CA GLY A 111 -1.09 -4.68 4.37
C GLY A 111 -2.16 -4.25 3.35
N ALA A 112 -1.86 -4.41 2.05
CA ALA A 112 -2.78 -4.08 0.96
C ALA A 112 -3.96 -5.06 0.88
N GLU A 113 -3.72 -6.35 1.05
CA GLU A 113 -4.75 -7.39 1.08
C GLU A 113 -5.79 -7.14 2.18
N ARG A 114 -5.34 -6.90 3.42
CA ARG A 114 -6.26 -6.59 4.54
C ARG A 114 -7.08 -5.32 4.32
N ALA A 115 -6.48 -4.32 3.68
CA ALA A 115 -7.20 -3.10 3.33
C ALA A 115 -8.26 -3.36 2.26
N ALA A 116 -7.96 -4.22 1.29
CA ALA A 116 -8.91 -4.62 0.27
C ALA A 116 -10.07 -5.44 0.84
N GLU A 117 -9.79 -6.41 1.72
CA GLU A 117 -10.84 -7.15 2.45
C GLU A 117 -11.78 -6.20 3.19
N LYS A 118 -11.22 -5.21 3.90
CA LYS A 118 -12.01 -4.19 4.60
C LYS A 118 -12.83 -3.34 3.62
N LEU A 119 -12.26 -2.94 2.50
CA LEU A 119 -12.95 -2.16 1.47
C LEU A 119 -14.16 -2.92 0.91
N ILE A 120 -13.96 -4.19 0.54
CA ILE A 120 -15.00 -5.09 0.03
C ILE A 120 -16.11 -5.28 1.06
N ARG A 121 -15.75 -5.51 2.34
CA ARG A 121 -16.72 -5.78 3.41
C ARG A 121 -17.53 -4.55 3.81
N ASP A 122 -16.89 -3.40 3.92
CA ASP A 122 -17.45 -2.27 4.68
C ASP A 122 -17.86 -1.07 3.81
N ARG A 123 -17.36 -0.97 2.56
CA ARG A 123 -17.46 0.28 1.76
C ARG A 123 -17.96 0.10 0.34
N LEU A 124 -17.70 -1.03 -0.30
CA LEU A 124 -18.14 -1.23 -1.69
C LEU A 124 -19.63 -1.60 -1.75
N THR A 125 -20.31 -1.01 -2.73
CA THR A 125 -21.65 -1.48 -3.14
C THR A 125 -21.55 -2.83 -3.84
N ASP A 126 -22.64 -3.60 -3.89
CA ASP A 126 -22.67 -4.91 -4.58
C ASP A 126 -22.11 -4.86 -6.02
N GLY A 127 -22.42 -3.78 -6.76
CA GLY A 127 -21.89 -3.58 -8.11
C GLY A 127 -20.38 -3.34 -8.15
N GLN A 128 -19.83 -2.63 -7.17
CA GLN A 128 -18.38 -2.39 -7.03
C GLN A 128 -17.65 -3.63 -6.53
N ILE A 129 -18.29 -4.45 -5.68
CA ILE A 129 -17.77 -5.75 -5.25
C ILE A 129 -17.67 -6.69 -6.46
N ALA A 130 -18.72 -6.73 -7.30
CA ALA A 130 -18.70 -7.55 -8.50
C ALA A 130 -17.60 -7.13 -9.49
N ASP A 131 -17.41 -5.82 -9.69
CA ASP A 131 -16.35 -5.27 -10.54
C ASP A 131 -14.95 -5.56 -9.98
N PHE A 132 -14.77 -5.39 -8.67
CA PHE A 132 -13.53 -5.76 -7.96
C PHE A 132 -13.21 -7.25 -8.12
N ASN A 133 -14.19 -8.13 -7.84
CA ASN A 133 -14.01 -9.57 -7.95
C ASN A 133 -13.72 -10.00 -9.39
N TYR A 134 -14.32 -9.35 -10.38
CA TYR A 134 -14.04 -9.61 -11.80
C TYR A 134 -12.57 -9.31 -12.12
N HIS A 135 -12.05 -8.16 -11.70
CA HIS A 135 -10.64 -7.80 -11.90
C HIS A 135 -9.68 -8.74 -11.16
N TYR A 136 -10.03 -9.13 -9.93
CA TYR A 136 -9.25 -10.09 -9.14
C TYR A 136 -9.20 -11.49 -9.76
N ILE A 137 -10.33 -12.00 -10.27
CA ILE A 137 -10.39 -13.30 -10.97
C ILE A 137 -9.55 -13.26 -12.26
N LEU A 138 -9.67 -12.20 -13.06
CA LEU A 138 -8.88 -12.05 -14.29
C LEU A 138 -7.37 -12.04 -14.05
N ALA A 139 -6.96 -11.60 -12.86
CA ALA A 139 -5.57 -11.59 -12.41
C ALA A 139 -5.07 -12.93 -11.86
N GLY A 140 -5.91 -13.97 -11.85
CA GLY A 140 -5.55 -15.30 -11.35
C GLY A 140 -5.81 -15.53 -9.87
N GLY A 141 -6.62 -14.68 -9.21
CA GLY A 141 -7.05 -14.86 -7.81
C GLY A 141 -8.18 -15.89 -7.61
N GLU A 142 -8.57 -16.65 -8.64
CA GLU A 142 -9.74 -17.53 -8.61
C GLU A 142 -9.64 -18.64 -7.54
N ASP A 143 -8.43 -19.11 -7.22
CA ASP A 143 -8.20 -20.13 -6.20
C ASP A 143 -8.32 -19.59 -4.75
N GLU A 144 -7.99 -18.32 -4.54
CA GLU A 144 -8.04 -17.66 -3.22
C GLU A 144 -9.48 -17.30 -2.83
N LEU A 145 -10.29 -16.82 -3.79
CA LEU A 145 -11.74 -16.63 -3.58
C LEU A 145 -12.45 -17.96 -3.28
N ARG A 146 -12.06 -19.06 -3.94
CA ARG A 146 -12.62 -20.39 -3.68
C ARG A 146 -12.26 -20.93 -2.29
N ALA A 147 -11.11 -20.54 -1.75
CA ALA A 147 -10.68 -20.92 -0.40
C ALA A 147 -11.37 -20.09 0.70
N ALA A 148 -11.83 -18.88 0.38
CA ALA A 148 -12.46 -17.95 1.32
C ALA A 148 -13.98 -18.11 1.47
N ASP A 149 -14.65 -18.94 0.66
CA ASP A 149 -16.10 -19.19 0.78
C ASP A 149 -16.40 -20.10 2.00
N PRO A 150 -17.04 -19.58 3.07
CA PRO A 150 -17.29 -20.33 4.28
C PRO A 150 -18.50 -21.28 4.17
N ASN A 151 -19.21 -21.31 3.04
CA ASN A 151 -20.44 -22.09 2.86
C ASN A 151 -20.25 -23.43 2.13
N ARG A 152 -19.04 -24.00 2.16
CA ARG A 152 -18.76 -25.33 1.62
C ARG A 152 -18.23 -26.30 2.69
#